data_AF-A0A7C6K8N0-F1
#
_entry.id   AF-A0A7C6K8N0-F1
#
_cell.length_a   1.000
_cell.length_b   1.000
_cell.length_c   1.000
_cell.angle_alpha   90.00
_cell.angle_beta   90.00
_cell.angle_gamma   90.00
#
_symmetry.space_group_name_H-M   'P 1'
#
loop_
_entity.id
_entity.type
_entity.pdbx_description
1 polymer ?
#
loop_
_entity_poly.entity_id
_entity_poly.type
_entity_poly.pdbx_seq_one_letter_code
_entity_poly.pdbx_strand_id
1 'polypeptide(L)'
;RGVFFGTSLTITRNNVDKLMSDEFLDFLIDQGVKYVWSFHYVPIGRQPDTDLMILPEQRAYLSKRVNYLRFNKSLPIMDFWNDGAYTEGCIAGGKCFFHINARGDVEPCAFVHFSVDNIREKSFKEVISSPLFTAYQKGQPFSDNMLCPCPIIDQPEALRRIVKETGAHPTHEGAEIVLSGEIASFLDQRSADWKAAADPIWASRQKAQ
;
A
#
# COMPACT_ATOMS: atom_id res chain seq x y z
N ARG A 1 -32.09 -7.23 -0.28
CA ARG A 1 -31.26 -8.48 -0.28
C ARG A 1 -30.73 -8.67 -1.69
N GLY A 2 -29.44 -8.99 -1.87
CA GLY A 2 -28.82 -9.17 -3.20
C GLY A 2 -27.74 -8.15 -3.59
N VAL A 3 -27.29 -7.29 -2.68
CA VAL A 3 -26.16 -6.39 -2.94
C VAL A 3 -24.85 -7.17 -2.74
N PHE A 4 -23.97 -7.14 -3.75
CA PHE A 4 -22.61 -7.66 -3.63
C PHE A 4 -21.81 -6.73 -2.73
N PHE A 5 -21.24 -7.25 -1.65
CA PHE A 5 -20.46 -6.45 -0.71
C PHE A 5 -19.22 -7.20 -0.25
N GLY A 6 -18.18 -6.44 0.06
CA GLY A 6 -16.93 -6.90 0.63
C GLY A 6 -16.61 -6.17 1.92
N THR A 7 -15.48 -6.54 2.52
CA THR A 7 -14.95 -5.87 3.71
C THR A 7 -13.57 -5.28 3.42
N SER A 8 -13.30 -4.10 3.97
CA SER A 8 -11.96 -3.52 4.01
C SER A 8 -11.45 -3.57 5.44
N LEU A 9 -10.28 -4.17 5.65
CA LEU A 9 -9.67 -4.37 6.96
C LEU A 9 -8.40 -3.54 7.05
N THR A 10 -8.29 -2.71 8.08
CA THR A 10 -7.02 -2.06 8.44
C THR A 10 -6.29 -2.92 9.46
N ILE A 11 -5.22 -3.55 9.01
CA ILE A 11 -4.36 -4.42 9.79
C ILE A 11 -3.32 -3.57 10.53
N THR A 12 -3.29 -3.74 11.84
CA THR A 12 -2.38 -3.08 12.76
C THR A 12 -1.60 -4.12 13.55
N ARG A 13 -0.54 -3.68 14.24
CA ARG A 13 0.21 -4.50 15.20
C ARG A 13 -0.70 -5.23 16.20
N ASN A 14 -1.79 -4.59 16.60
CA ASN A 14 -2.63 -5.03 17.72
C ASN A 14 -3.80 -5.93 17.30
N ASN A 15 -4.10 -6.04 16.00
CA ASN A 15 -5.29 -6.77 15.53
C ASN A 15 -5.01 -7.85 14.48
N VAL A 16 -3.76 -7.96 13.99
CA VAL A 16 -3.40 -8.87 12.88
C VAL A 16 -3.83 -10.31 13.15
N ASP A 17 -3.58 -10.84 14.34
CA ASP A 17 -3.91 -12.23 14.68
C ASP A 17 -5.41 -12.47 14.70
N LYS A 18 -6.18 -11.51 15.23
CA LYS A 18 -7.64 -11.59 15.28
C LYS A 18 -8.25 -11.47 13.89
N LEU A 19 -7.83 -10.47 13.11
CA LEU A 19 -8.38 -10.22 11.77
C LEU A 19 -8.02 -11.31 10.75
N MET A 20 -6.98 -12.10 11.02
CA MET A 20 -6.54 -13.21 10.16
C MET A 20 -6.86 -14.59 10.74
N SER A 21 -7.59 -14.65 11.86
CA SER A 21 -8.03 -15.89 12.50
C SER A 21 -9.11 -16.60 11.68
N ASP A 22 -9.14 -17.93 11.72
CA ASP A 22 -10.19 -18.69 11.02
C ASP A 22 -11.59 -18.28 11.51
N GLU A 23 -11.76 -18.07 12.82
CA GLU A 23 -13.01 -17.63 13.43
C GLU A 23 -13.54 -16.33 12.83
N PHE A 24 -12.67 -15.32 12.67
CA PHE A 24 -13.10 -14.03 12.12
C PHE A 24 -13.44 -14.14 10.63
N LEU A 25 -12.64 -14.88 9.85
CA LEU A 25 -12.92 -15.05 8.43
C LEU A 25 -14.18 -15.89 8.18
N ASP A 26 -14.43 -16.91 9.01
CA ASP A 26 -15.66 -17.71 8.96
C ASP A 26 -16.88 -16.85 9.31
N PHE A 27 -16.76 -15.98 10.32
CA PHE A 27 -17.79 -14.98 10.61
C PHE A 27 -18.11 -14.09 9.39
N LEU A 28 -17.09 -13.58 8.68
CA LEU A 28 -17.32 -12.76 7.47
C LEU A 28 -18.04 -13.57 6.37
N ILE A 29 -17.66 -14.84 6.18
CA ILE A 29 -18.31 -15.74 5.21
C ILE A 29 -19.79 -15.92 5.57
N ASP A 30 -20.08 -16.18 6.85
CA ASP A 30 -21.45 -16.37 7.36
C ASP A 30 -22.31 -15.11 7.22
N GLN A 31 -21.72 -13.92 7.36
CA GLN A 31 -22.40 -12.66 7.07
C GLN A 31 -22.68 -12.46 5.56
N GLY A 32 -22.05 -13.26 4.70
CA GLY A 32 -22.23 -13.23 3.26
C GLY A 32 -21.24 -12.33 2.51
N VAL A 33 -20.15 -11.90 3.16
CA VAL A 33 -19.07 -11.12 2.55
C VAL A 33 -18.50 -11.87 1.35
N LYS A 34 -18.25 -11.15 0.24
CA LYS A 34 -17.81 -11.76 -1.03
C LYS A 34 -16.33 -11.60 -1.32
N TYR A 35 -15.68 -10.63 -0.70
CA TYR A 35 -14.24 -10.40 -0.81
C TYR A 35 -13.74 -9.56 0.36
N VAL A 36 -12.44 -9.64 0.61
CA VAL A 36 -11.76 -8.83 1.63
C VAL A 36 -10.57 -8.09 1.02
N TRP A 37 -10.50 -6.79 1.25
CA TRP A 37 -9.27 -6.04 1.11
C TRP A 37 -8.58 -5.94 2.48
N SER A 38 -7.33 -6.36 2.55
CA SER A 38 -6.46 -6.23 3.71
C SER A 38 -5.46 -5.12 3.44
N PHE A 39 -5.55 -4.04 4.20
CA PHE A 39 -4.65 -2.91 4.15
C PHE A 39 -3.80 -2.86 5.42
N HIS A 40 -2.48 -2.77 5.29
CA HIS A 40 -1.64 -2.43 6.42
C HIS A 40 -1.88 -0.98 6.84
N TYR A 41 -1.83 -0.72 8.14
CA TYR A 41 -1.77 0.64 8.64
C TYR A 41 -0.49 1.33 8.15
N VAL A 42 -0.66 2.51 7.57
CA VAL A 42 0.42 3.41 7.14
C VAL A 42 0.29 4.69 7.95
N PRO A 43 1.37 5.22 8.57
CA PRO A 43 1.32 6.32 9.52
C PRO A 43 1.21 7.67 8.79
N ILE A 44 0.07 7.90 8.15
CA ILE A 44 -0.27 9.12 7.41
C ILE A 44 -1.61 9.68 7.89
N GLY A 45 -1.83 10.97 7.65
CA GLY A 45 -3.05 11.69 8.03
C GLY A 45 -2.88 12.51 9.31
N ARG A 46 -3.99 12.83 9.97
CA ARG A 46 -4.05 13.87 11.03
C ARG A 46 -3.19 13.56 12.27
N GLN A 47 -3.15 12.30 12.70
CA GLN A 47 -2.45 11.85 13.91
C GLN A 47 -1.81 10.49 13.63
N PRO A 48 -0.66 10.46 12.93
CA PRO A 48 0.03 9.23 12.60
C PRO A 48 0.57 8.55 13.86
N ASP A 49 0.38 7.24 13.96
CA ASP A 49 0.85 6.44 15.09
C ASP A 49 1.67 5.26 14.58
N THR A 50 2.99 5.36 14.72
CA THR A 50 3.93 4.34 14.27
C THR A 50 3.84 3.05 15.07
N ASP A 51 3.23 3.07 16.26
CA ASP A 51 3.00 1.87 17.06
C ASP A 51 1.90 0.97 16.51
N LEU A 52 1.02 1.51 15.66
CA LEU A 52 0.01 0.71 14.97
C LEU A 52 0.56 -0.03 13.75
N MET A 53 1.73 0.35 13.23
CA MET A 53 2.33 -0.36 12.09
C MET A 53 2.72 -1.79 12.46
N ILE A 54 2.32 -2.73 11.61
CA ILE A 54 2.67 -4.15 11.75
C ILE A 54 4.18 -4.35 11.73
N LEU A 55 4.65 -5.28 12.57
CA LEU A 55 6.05 -5.66 12.65
C LEU A 55 6.48 -6.49 11.42
N PRO A 56 7.77 -6.51 11.05
CA PRO A 56 8.26 -7.34 9.94
C PRO A 56 7.83 -8.80 10.02
N GLU A 57 7.89 -9.40 11.21
CA GLU A 57 7.46 -10.79 11.46
C GLU A 57 5.94 -10.98 11.29
N GLN A 58 5.14 -9.98 11.65
CA GLN A 58 3.68 -9.99 11.43
C GLN A 58 3.35 -9.86 9.94
N ARG A 59 4.11 -9.04 9.19
CA ARG A 59 3.97 -8.95 7.74
C ARG A 59 4.41 -10.23 7.03
N ALA A 60 5.50 -10.86 7.50
CA ALA A 60 5.93 -12.17 7.01
C ALA A 60 4.87 -13.24 7.29
N TYR A 61 4.26 -13.24 8.48
CA TYR A 61 3.11 -14.08 8.81
C TYR A 61 1.95 -13.86 7.83
N LEU A 62 1.53 -12.61 7.60
CA LEU A 62 0.47 -12.26 6.65
C LEU A 62 0.74 -12.81 5.25
N SER A 63 1.97 -12.64 4.76
CA SER A 63 2.38 -13.12 3.44
C SER A 63 2.19 -14.63 3.23
N LYS A 64 2.21 -15.42 4.30
CA LYS A 64 1.95 -16.87 4.31
C LYS A 64 0.49 -17.17 4.61
N ARG A 65 -0.08 -16.49 5.61
CA ARG A 65 -1.44 -16.70 6.11
C ARG A 65 -2.49 -16.38 5.06
N VAL A 66 -2.35 -15.27 4.35
CA VAL A 66 -3.30 -14.88 3.30
C VAL A 66 -3.32 -15.91 2.18
N ASN A 67 -2.14 -16.43 1.77
CA ASN A 67 -2.08 -17.53 0.81
C ASN A 67 -2.77 -18.79 1.32
N TYR A 68 -2.52 -19.19 2.57
CA TYR A 68 -3.24 -20.30 3.18
C TYR A 68 -4.76 -20.10 3.15
N LEU A 69 -5.24 -18.92 3.55
CA LEU A 69 -6.68 -18.60 3.56
C LEU A 69 -7.30 -18.70 2.17
N ARG A 70 -6.62 -18.23 1.12
CA ARG A 70 -7.09 -18.35 -0.28
C ARG A 70 -7.28 -19.79 -0.73
N PHE A 71 -6.45 -20.71 -0.26
CA PHE A 71 -6.57 -22.13 -0.62
C PHE A 71 -7.58 -22.89 0.23
N ASN A 72 -7.92 -22.39 1.42
CA ASN A 72 -8.69 -23.16 2.41
C ASN A 72 -10.06 -22.54 2.75
N LYS A 73 -10.34 -21.30 2.34
CA LYS A 73 -11.60 -20.61 2.59
C LYS A 73 -12.21 -20.11 1.28
N SER A 74 -13.53 -20.16 1.17
CA SER A 74 -14.30 -19.66 0.03
C SER A 74 -14.47 -18.13 0.04
N LEU A 75 -13.43 -17.40 0.44
CA LEU A 75 -13.41 -15.96 0.54
C LEU A 75 -12.11 -15.42 -0.08
N PRO A 76 -12.18 -14.76 -1.25
CA PRO A 76 -11.03 -14.06 -1.81
C PRO A 76 -10.56 -12.95 -0.87
N ILE A 77 -9.28 -13.00 -0.50
CA ILE A 77 -8.62 -11.98 0.31
C ILE A 77 -7.51 -11.40 -0.54
N MET A 78 -7.45 -10.07 -0.65
CA MET A 78 -6.39 -9.34 -1.33
C MET A 78 -5.59 -8.56 -0.29
N ASP A 79 -4.29 -8.85 -0.21
CA ASP A 79 -3.33 -8.18 0.68
C ASP A 79 -2.58 -7.13 -0.13
N PHE A 80 -2.92 -5.86 0.12
CA PHE A 80 -2.51 -4.76 -0.72
C PHE A 80 -0.98 -4.57 -0.82
N TRP A 81 -0.20 -5.06 0.15
CA TRP A 81 1.25 -4.90 0.18
C TRP A 81 2.03 -6.21 -0.05
N ASN A 82 1.51 -7.36 0.37
CA ASN A 82 2.20 -8.65 0.15
C ASN A 82 1.88 -9.29 -1.22
N ASP A 83 0.89 -8.78 -1.95
CA ASP A 83 0.50 -9.28 -3.26
C ASP A 83 1.19 -8.60 -4.44
N GLY A 84 2.26 -7.84 -4.21
CA GLY A 84 2.97 -7.15 -5.30
C GLY A 84 3.45 -8.09 -6.42
N ALA A 85 3.63 -9.39 -6.14
CA ALA A 85 3.95 -10.39 -7.16
C ALA A 85 2.85 -10.57 -8.21
N TYR A 86 1.58 -10.38 -7.83
CA TYR A 86 0.42 -10.48 -8.72
C TYR A 86 0.19 -9.20 -9.53
N THR A 87 0.70 -8.07 -9.06
CA THR A 87 0.51 -6.74 -9.68
C THR A 87 1.78 -6.18 -10.32
N GLU A 88 2.87 -6.95 -10.30
CA GLU A 88 4.20 -6.54 -10.74
C GLU A 88 4.65 -5.25 -10.02
N GLY A 89 4.53 -5.25 -8.69
CA GLY A 89 4.89 -4.15 -7.82
C GLY A 89 3.75 -3.17 -7.57
N CYS A 90 4.09 -1.90 -7.34
CA CYS A 90 3.13 -0.84 -7.05
C CYS A 90 2.21 -0.55 -8.24
N ILE A 91 0.93 -0.33 -7.98
CA ILE A 91 -0.09 0.00 -9.01
C ILE A 91 -0.40 1.51 -9.13
N ALA A 92 0.23 2.33 -8.29
CA ALA A 92 0.05 3.79 -8.22
C ALA A 92 0.53 4.52 -9.48
N GLY A 93 0.33 5.84 -9.53
CA GLY A 93 0.88 6.70 -10.58
C GLY A 93 0.23 6.47 -11.94
N GLY A 94 -1.02 5.99 -11.95
CA GLY A 94 -1.75 5.72 -13.18
C GLY A 94 -1.37 4.41 -13.87
N LYS A 95 -0.53 3.54 -13.27
CA LYS A 95 -0.26 2.19 -13.81
C LYS A 95 -1.56 1.40 -13.91
N CYS A 96 -2.27 1.27 -12.79
CA CYS A 96 -3.63 0.74 -12.73
C CYS A 96 -4.53 1.53 -11.78
N PHE A 97 -3.96 2.46 -11.01
CA PHE A 97 -4.65 3.18 -9.97
C PHE A 97 -4.07 4.58 -9.76
N PHE A 98 -4.95 5.52 -9.42
CA PHE A 98 -4.65 6.84 -8.90
C PHE A 98 -5.87 7.35 -8.13
N HIS A 99 -5.72 8.46 -7.42
CA HIS A 99 -6.74 9.02 -6.55
C HIS A 99 -7.02 10.48 -6.95
N ILE A 100 -8.30 10.86 -7.01
CA ILE A 100 -8.71 12.27 -7.10
C ILE A 100 -9.42 12.59 -5.79
N ASN A 101 -8.86 13.50 -5.00
CA ASN A 101 -9.45 13.84 -3.71
C ASN A 101 -10.66 14.79 -3.87
N ALA A 102 -11.35 15.11 -2.77
CA ALA A 102 -12.55 15.95 -2.79
C ALA A 102 -12.34 17.40 -3.28
N ARG A 103 -11.09 17.91 -3.26
CA ARG A 103 -10.74 19.23 -3.82
C ARG A 103 -10.37 19.17 -5.30
N GLY A 104 -10.25 17.97 -5.86
CA GLY A 104 -9.89 17.75 -7.26
C GLY A 104 -8.38 17.56 -7.49
N ASP A 105 -7.55 17.56 -6.44
CA ASP A 105 -6.13 17.30 -6.59
C ASP A 105 -5.94 15.84 -7.01
N VAL A 106 -5.02 15.62 -7.95
CA VAL A 106 -4.82 14.30 -8.55
C VAL A 106 -3.54 13.68 -7.98
N GLU A 107 -3.74 12.66 -7.17
CA GLU A 107 -2.73 11.98 -6.36
C GLU A 107 -2.41 10.62 -6.97
N PRO A 108 -1.14 10.17 -6.96
CA PRO A 108 -0.76 8.89 -7.57
C PRO A 108 -1.33 7.69 -6.81
N CYS A 109 -1.69 7.84 -5.54
CA CYS A 109 -2.23 6.80 -4.69
C CYS A 109 -3.08 7.43 -3.57
N ALA A 110 -4.10 6.74 -3.07
CA ALA A 110 -4.91 7.21 -1.94
C ALA A 110 -4.12 7.32 -0.60
N PHE A 111 -2.90 6.79 -0.55
CA PHE A 111 -1.98 6.93 0.58
C PHE A 111 -0.86 7.96 0.32
N VAL A 112 -0.75 8.51 -0.89
CA VAL A 112 0.29 9.48 -1.28
C VAL A 112 -0.39 10.82 -1.54
N HIS A 113 -0.46 11.65 -0.51
CA HIS A 113 -1.15 12.94 -0.55
C HIS A 113 -0.26 14.06 -1.12
N PHE A 114 0.16 13.88 -2.37
CA PHE A 114 0.95 14.83 -3.14
C PHE A 114 0.37 14.99 -4.55
N SER A 115 0.38 16.21 -5.06
CA SER A 115 -0.09 16.49 -6.41
C SER A 115 0.71 17.60 -7.10
N VAL A 116 0.64 17.63 -8.42
CA VAL A 116 1.08 18.76 -9.26
C VAL A 116 -0.08 19.39 -10.03
N ASP A 117 -1.24 18.73 -10.06
CA ASP A 117 -2.35 19.05 -10.97
C ASP A 117 -3.72 18.90 -10.28
N ASN A 118 -4.67 19.73 -10.70
CA ASN A 118 -6.07 19.60 -10.31
C ASN A 118 -6.95 19.28 -11.52
N ILE A 119 -7.82 18.27 -11.40
CA ILE A 119 -8.70 17.81 -12.49
C ILE A 119 -9.72 18.87 -12.93
N ARG A 120 -9.97 19.89 -12.10
CA ARG A 120 -10.87 21.00 -12.43
C ARG A 120 -10.23 22.02 -13.37
N GLU A 121 -8.91 22.00 -13.50
CA GLU A 121 -8.12 22.97 -14.27
C GLU A 121 -7.53 22.37 -15.55
N LYS A 122 -7.32 21.06 -15.57
CA LYS A 122 -6.70 20.33 -16.68
C LYS A 122 -7.56 19.17 -17.14
N SER A 123 -7.47 18.82 -18.41
CA SER A 123 -8.13 17.62 -18.93
C SER A 123 -7.53 16.36 -18.30
N PHE A 124 -8.32 15.28 -18.30
CA PHE A 124 -7.87 13.99 -17.80
C PHE A 124 -6.55 13.52 -18.46
N LYS A 125 -6.43 13.72 -19.78
CA LYS A 125 -5.23 13.35 -20.55
C LYS A 125 -3.97 14.09 -20.07
N GLU A 126 -4.10 15.38 -19.76
CA GLU A 126 -3.00 16.20 -19.26
C GLU A 126 -2.57 15.73 -17.86
N VAL A 127 -3.53 15.50 -16.97
CA VAL A 127 -3.27 15.04 -15.60
C VAL A 127 -2.54 13.70 -15.55
N ILE A 128 -2.99 12.69 -16.32
CA ILE A 128 -2.33 11.37 -16.31
C ILE A 128 -0.97 11.37 -16.99
N SER A 129 -0.67 12.41 -17.76
CA SER A 129 0.62 12.64 -18.43
C SER A 129 1.49 13.64 -17.66
N SER A 130 1.11 13.96 -16.42
CA SER A 130 1.81 14.93 -15.58
C SER A 130 3.21 14.45 -15.18
N PRO A 131 4.13 15.38 -14.84
CA PRO A 131 5.46 15.01 -14.35
C PRO A 131 5.41 14.02 -13.18
N LEU A 132 4.43 14.17 -12.28
CA LEU A 132 4.24 13.26 -11.15
C LEU A 132 3.96 11.83 -11.59
N PHE A 133 3.01 11.63 -12.51
CA PHE A 133 2.63 10.31 -12.98
C PHE A 133 3.75 9.67 -13.83
N THR A 134 4.40 10.47 -14.68
CA THR A 134 5.56 10.02 -15.47
C THR A 134 6.73 9.57 -14.57
N ALA A 135 7.03 10.31 -13.49
CA ALA A 135 8.09 9.95 -12.55
C ALA A 135 7.78 8.65 -11.80
N TYR A 136 6.51 8.43 -11.42
CA TYR A 136 6.06 7.16 -10.86
C TYR A 136 6.28 5.99 -11.82
N GLN A 137 5.80 6.12 -13.06
CA GLN A 137 5.89 5.07 -14.08
C GLN A 137 7.36 4.73 -14.40
N LYS A 138 8.24 5.73 -14.48
CA LYS A 138 9.68 5.54 -14.69
C LYS A 138 10.35 4.80 -13.52
N GLY A 139 9.87 5.02 -12.30
CA GLY A 139 10.42 4.38 -11.10
C GLY A 139 9.86 2.99 -10.83
N GLN A 140 8.81 2.56 -11.53
CA GLN A 140 8.16 1.27 -11.32
C GLN A 140 8.81 0.15 -12.16
N PRO A 141 8.96 -1.07 -11.60
CA PRO A 141 8.77 -1.40 -10.18
C PRO A 141 9.83 -0.73 -9.30
N PHE A 142 9.45 -0.27 -8.11
CA PHE A 142 10.36 0.41 -7.19
C PHE A 142 11.38 -0.52 -6.51
N SER A 143 11.14 -1.84 -6.59
CA SER A 143 12.00 -2.88 -6.01
C SER A 143 11.92 -4.13 -6.86
N ASP A 144 13.04 -4.85 -7.00
CA ASP A 144 13.07 -6.19 -7.60
C ASP A 144 12.45 -7.26 -6.68
N ASN A 145 12.27 -6.94 -5.40
CA ASN A 145 11.53 -7.75 -4.45
C ASN A 145 10.06 -7.27 -4.41
N MET A 146 9.14 -8.04 -4.99
CA MET A 146 7.73 -7.65 -5.08
C MET A 146 6.98 -7.72 -3.74
N LEU A 147 7.64 -8.14 -2.66
CA LEU A 147 7.16 -7.94 -1.28
C LEU A 147 7.48 -6.53 -0.73
N CYS A 148 8.29 -5.76 -1.45
CA CYS A 148 8.69 -4.39 -1.11
C CYS A 148 8.22 -3.35 -2.15
N PRO A 149 6.94 -3.34 -2.58
CA PRO A 149 6.50 -2.54 -3.72
C PRO A 149 6.27 -1.06 -3.39
N CYS A 150 5.98 -0.70 -2.14
CA CYS A 150 5.41 0.61 -1.81
C CYS A 150 6.47 1.71 -1.70
N PRO A 151 6.34 2.83 -2.43
CA PRO A 151 7.29 3.95 -2.33
C PRO A 151 7.19 4.75 -1.02
N ILE A 152 6.21 4.47 -0.15
CA ILE A 152 6.11 5.09 1.19
C ILE A 152 6.84 4.23 2.24
N ILE A 153 6.47 2.96 2.36
CA ILE A 153 6.87 2.11 3.50
C ILE A 153 7.94 1.07 3.16
N ASP A 154 8.19 0.81 1.88
CA ASP A 154 9.14 -0.23 1.42
C ASP A 154 10.31 0.36 0.62
N GLN A 155 10.10 1.51 -0.03
CA GLN A 155 11.09 2.26 -0.78
C GLN A 155 10.92 3.77 -0.53
N PRO A 156 11.04 4.28 0.73
CA PRO A 156 10.75 5.68 1.08
C PRO A 156 11.51 6.70 0.22
N GLU A 157 12.77 6.40 -0.11
CA GLU A 157 13.62 7.22 -0.99
C GLU A 157 13.02 7.42 -2.40
N ALA A 158 12.25 6.44 -2.90
CA ALA A 158 11.60 6.58 -4.20
C ALA A 158 10.56 7.71 -4.19
N LEU A 159 9.72 7.78 -3.14
CA LEU A 159 8.76 8.87 -3.00
C LEU A 159 9.47 10.22 -2.83
N ARG A 160 10.49 10.30 -1.96
CA ARG A 160 11.26 11.54 -1.75
C ARG A 160 11.86 12.07 -3.05
N ARG A 161 12.47 11.19 -3.83
CA ARG A 161 13.02 11.53 -5.16
C ARG A 161 11.94 12.05 -6.09
N ILE A 162 10.81 11.34 -6.20
CA ILE A 162 9.70 11.73 -7.08
C ILE A 162 9.14 13.09 -6.69
N VAL A 163 8.84 13.32 -5.41
CA VAL A 163 8.30 14.60 -4.94
C VAL A 163 9.27 15.75 -5.24
N LYS A 164 10.57 15.54 -4.97
CA LYS A 164 11.61 16.55 -5.25
C LYS A 164 11.77 16.84 -6.75
N GLU A 165 11.79 15.80 -7.58
CA GLU A 165 11.94 15.91 -9.04
C GLU A 165 10.77 16.65 -9.69
N THR A 166 9.56 16.39 -9.20
CA THR A 166 8.31 16.84 -9.85
C THR A 166 7.78 18.14 -9.28
N GLY A 167 8.27 18.57 -8.11
CA GLY A 167 7.75 19.71 -7.39
C GLY A 167 6.34 19.47 -6.83
N ALA A 168 5.95 18.20 -6.64
CA ALA A 168 4.63 17.87 -6.09
C ALA A 168 4.45 18.48 -4.70
N HIS A 169 3.32 19.14 -4.48
CA HIS A 169 3.00 19.77 -3.21
C HIS A 169 2.08 18.88 -2.37
N PRO A 170 2.19 18.94 -1.02
CA PRO A 170 1.24 18.31 -0.11
C PRO A 170 -0.21 18.69 -0.43
N THR A 171 -1.10 17.71 -0.47
CA THR A 171 -2.55 17.95 -0.64
C THR A 171 -3.29 17.93 0.70
N HIS A 172 -2.64 17.64 1.82
CA HIS A 172 -3.25 17.87 3.14
C HIS A 172 -2.19 18.32 4.14
N GLU A 173 -2.63 18.93 5.23
CA GLU A 173 -1.75 19.29 6.35
C GLU A 173 -1.05 18.04 6.90
N GLY A 174 0.28 18.07 6.98
CA GLY A 174 1.08 16.96 7.48
C GLY A 174 1.32 15.82 6.49
N ALA A 175 1.07 15.98 5.19
CA ALA A 175 1.44 14.93 4.21
C ALA A 175 2.96 14.80 4.08
N GLU A 176 3.68 15.89 4.28
CA GLU A 176 5.13 16.01 4.16
C GLU A 176 5.93 15.24 5.22
N ILE A 177 5.30 14.81 6.32
CA ILE A 177 5.99 14.11 7.42
C ILE A 177 6.61 12.76 6.99
N VAL A 178 6.11 12.17 5.89
CA VAL A 178 6.71 10.93 5.34
C VAL A 178 7.99 11.21 4.56
N LEU A 179 8.27 12.48 4.23
CA LEU A 179 9.45 12.90 3.47
C LEU A 179 10.63 13.24 4.37
N SER A 180 10.41 13.80 5.55
CA SER A 180 11.46 14.22 6.49
C SER A 180 11.00 14.17 7.96
N GLY A 181 11.96 14.25 8.89
CA GLY A 181 11.69 14.22 10.33
C GLY A 181 11.54 12.82 10.91
N GLU A 182 10.94 12.73 12.10
CA GLU A 182 10.89 11.50 12.89
C GLU A 182 10.13 10.35 12.20
N ILE A 183 8.98 10.66 11.58
CA ILE A 183 8.18 9.67 10.84
C ILE A 183 8.97 9.14 9.63
N ALA A 184 9.64 10.01 8.88
CA ALA A 184 10.47 9.60 7.76
C ALA A 184 11.62 8.68 8.20
N SER A 185 12.34 9.03 9.27
CA SER A 185 13.41 8.18 9.83
C SER A 185 12.87 6.84 10.34
N PHE A 186 11.69 6.83 10.96
CA PHE A 186 11.03 5.59 11.36
C PHE A 186 10.70 4.71 10.14
N LEU A 187 10.16 5.29 9.06
CA LEU A 187 9.85 4.58 7.83
C LEU A 187 11.11 4.00 7.17
N ASP A 188 12.24 4.72 7.22
CA ASP A 188 13.52 4.21 6.71
C ASP A 188 13.97 2.95 7.47
N GLN A 189 13.91 2.99 8.80
CA GLN A 189 14.26 1.83 9.63
C GLN A 189 13.27 0.67 9.39
N ARG A 190 11.97 0.94 9.38
CA ARG A 190 10.93 -0.08 9.16
C ARG A 190 11.05 -0.72 7.77
N SER A 191 11.39 0.07 6.75
CA SER A 191 11.66 -0.39 5.40
C SER A 191 12.88 -1.32 5.36
N ALA A 192 13.97 -0.96 6.04
CA ALA A 192 15.18 -1.78 6.13
C ALA A 192 14.91 -3.12 6.86
N ASP A 193 14.21 -3.06 8.00
CA ASP A 193 13.86 -4.25 8.78
C ASP A 193 12.93 -5.19 7.98
N TRP A 194 11.94 -4.63 7.29
CA TRP A 194 11.07 -5.43 6.42
C TRP A 194 11.85 -6.04 5.26
N LYS A 195 12.72 -5.28 4.58
CA LYS A 195 13.54 -5.81 3.50
C LYS A 195 14.38 -7.01 3.96
N ALA A 196 15.01 -6.92 5.14
CA ALA A 196 15.79 -8.02 5.72
C ALA A 196 14.94 -9.29 5.95
N ALA A 197 13.67 -9.13 6.37
CA ALA A 197 12.75 -10.25 6.53
C ALA A 197 12.16 -10.76 5.20
N ALA A 198 11.93 -9.86 4.24
CA ALA A 198 11.28 -10.15 2.97
C ALA A 198 12.21 -10.82 1.95
N ASP A 199 13.50 -10.46 1.92
CA ASP A 199 14.48 -10.99 0.98
C ASP A 199 14.57 -12.54 1.01
N PRO A 200 14.70 -13.23 2.17
CA PRO A 200 14.70 -14.69 2.18
C PRO A 200 13.35 -15.30 1.75
N ILE A 201 12.22 -14.64 2.07
CA ILE A 201 10.88 -15.08 1.64
C ILE A 201 10.77 -14.99 0.12
N TRP A 202 11.21 -13.89 -0.47
CA TRP A 202 11.16 -13.64 -1.90
C TRP A 202 12.07 -14.59 -2.67
N ALA A 203 13.31 -14.76 -2.24
CA ALA A 203 14.25 -15.72 -2.83
C ALA A 203 13.69 -17.15 -2.80
N SER A 204 12.97 -17.54 -1.74
CA SER A 204 12.30 -18.84 -1.68
C SER A 204 11.16 -18.98 -2.68
N ARG A 205 10.39 -17.90 -2.94
CA ARG A 205 9.28 -17.92 -3.93
C ARG A 205 9.80 -18.04 -5.36
N GLN A 206 10.89 -17.33 -5.68
CA GLN A 206 11.50 -17.38 -7.01
C GLN A 206 12.09 -18.76 -7.36
N LYS A 207 12.60 -19.50 -6.37
CA LYS A 207 13.10 -20.87 -6.57
C LYS A 207 12.00 -21.92 -6.78
N ALA A 208 10.77 -21.60 -6.37
CA ALA A 208 9.63 -22.51 -6.46
C ALA A 208 8.82 -22.34 -7.75
N GLN A 209 9.19 -21.37 -8.60
CA GLN A 209 8.64 -21.12 -9.93
C GLN A 209 9.52 -21.80 -10.99
#